data_AF-A0A1V5TLN6-F1
#
_entry.id   AF-A0A1V5TLN6-F1
#
_cell.length_a   1.000
_cell.length_b   1.000
_cell.length_c   1.000
_cell.angle_alpha   90.00
_cell.angle_beta   90.00
_cell.angle_gamma   90.00
#
_symmetry.space_group_name_H-M   'P 1'
#
loop_
_entity.id
_entity.type
_entity.pdbx_description
1 polymer ?
#
loop_
_entity_poly.entity_id
_entity_poly.type
_entity_poly.pdbx_seq_one_letter_code
_entity_poly.pdbx_strand_id
1 'polypeptide(L)'
;MDRSNVIYGSEGAAFWGEGIYNGKQKLVYPLNDLYEAFIETLSEEEKDIYFPYGLQDTLAIEWKQHFDALNGLRQVEVDAMTGYKAMGVPMAIYESATLGEPVLMKDVMDLKIEAYQGPLNRLAGI
;
A
#
# COMPACT_ATOMS: atom_id res chain seq x y z
N MET A 1 -9.91 -11.82 22.12
CA MET A 1 -9.25 -10.83 21.26
C MET A 1 -8.14 -11.54 20.51
N ASP A 2 -8.30 -11.59 19.19
CA ASP A 2 -7.19 -11.93 18.30
C ASP A 2 -6.16 -10.79 18.40
N ARG A 3 -4.91 -11.11 18.76
CA ARG A 3 -3.83 -10.13 18.96
C ARG A 3 -2.84 -10.09 17.80
N SER A 4 -3.17 -10.74 16.68
CA SER A 4 -2.26 -10.91 15.56
C SER A 4 -1.90 -9.60 14.86
N ASN A 5 -2.79 -8.59 14.91
CA ASN A 5 -2.66 -7.32 14.20
C ASN A 5 -2.93 -6.14 15.13
N VAL A 6 -1.96 -5.80 15.98
CA VAL A 6 -2.10 -4.73 16.99
C VAL A 6 -0.90 -3.79 16.93
N ILE A 7 -1.18 -2.50 16.89
CA ILE A 7 -0.17 -1.45 17.06
C ILE A 7 -0.27 -0.93 18.50
N TYR A 8 0.81 -1.06 19.27
CA TYR A 8 0.89 -0.57 20.64
C TYR A 8 1.59 0.79 20.70
N GLY A 9 1.10 1.67 21.57
CA GLY A 9 1.72 2.95 21.90
C GLY A 9 1.76 3.19 23.41
N SER A 10 2.43 4.26 23.84
CA SER A 10 2.53 4.62 25.27
C SER A 10 1.18 4.92 25.92
N GLU A 11 0.19 5.35 25.12
CA GLU A 11 -1.13 5.80 25.58
C GLU A 11 -2.27 4.82 25.28
N GLY A 12 -2.00 3.69 24.62
CA GLY A 12 -3.04 2.78 24.17
C GLY A 12 -2.61 1.82 23.07
N ALA A 13 -3.60 1.27 22.36
CA ALA A 13 -3.37 0.35 21.26
C ALA A 13 -4.49 0.42 20.22
N ALA A 14 -4.14 0.25 18.94
CA ALA A 14 -5.08 0.09 17.84
C ALA A 14 -5.18 -1.39 17.47
N PHE A 15 -6.37 -1.96 17.60
CA PHE A 15 -6.67 -3.35 17.26
C PHE A 15 -7.38 -3.40 15.92
N TRP A 16 -6.80 -4.15 14.99
CA TRP A 16 -7.40 -4.34 13.68
C TRP A 16 -8.80 -4.97 13.80
N GLY A 17 -9.79 -4.40 13.13
CA GLY A 17 -11.18 -4.88 13.17
C GLY A 17 -11.99 -4.48 14.41
N GLU A 18 -11.37 -3.91 15.45
CA GLU A 18 -12.07 -3.53 16.69
C GLU A 18 -12.07 -2.02 16.92
N GLY A 19 -10.92 -1.35 16.78
CA GLY A 19 -10.77 0.09 17.04
C GLY A 19 -9.65 0.43 18.02
N ILE A 20 -9.78 1.56 18.72
CA ILE A 20 -8.73 2.12 19.59
C ILE A 20 -9.06 1.89 21.06
N TYR A 21 -8.08 1.34 21.78
CA TYR A 21 -8.09 1.15 23.23
C TYR A 21 -7.14 2.15 23.89
N ASN A 22 -7.52 2.69 25.05
CA ASN A 22 -6.64 3.54 25.86
C ASN A 22 -5.71 2.72 26.77
N GLY A 23 -4.78 3.38 27.47
CA GLY A 23 -3.84 2.75 28.41
C GLY A 23 -4.48 2.00 29.60
N LYS A 24 -5.80 2.15 29.81
CA LYS A 24 -6.58 1.38 30.79
C LYS A 24 -7.26 0.15 30.17
N GLN A 25 -6.90 -0.21 28.93
CA GLN A 25 -7.48 -1.32 28.16
C GLN A 25 -9.00 -1.18 27.94
N LYS A 26 -9.51 0.06 27.88
CA LYS A 26 -10.90 0.34 27.53
C LYS A 26 -10.99 0.74 26.07
N LEU A 27 -11.90 0.11 25.30
CA LEU A 27 -12.26 0.56 23.96
C LEU A 27 -12.85 1.97 24.05
N VAL A 28 -12.18 2.93 23.42
CA VAL A 28 -12.57 4.35 23.44
C VAL A 28 -13.08 4.83 22.09
N TYR A 29 -12.61 4.24 20.99
CA TYR A 29 -13.15 4.48 19.66
C TYR A 29 -13.37 3.14 18.96
N PRO A 30 -14.61 2.62 18.95
CA PRO A 30 -14.99 1.50 18.10
C PRO A 30 -14.68 1.79 16.64
N LEU A 31 -14.35 0.75 15.86
CA LEU A 31 -13.98 0.92 14.45
C LEU A 31 -15.10 1.57 13.61
N ASN A 32 -16.37 1.25 13.87
CA ASN A 32 -17.50 1.85 13.15
C ASN A 32 -17.58 3.36 13.39
N ASP A 33 -17.42 3.80 14.64
CA ASP A 33 -17.40 5.22 14.99
C ASP A 33 -16.23 5.96 14.30
N LEU A 34 -15.09 5.27 14.12
CA LEU A 34 -13.96 5.82 13.36
C LEU A 34 -14.27 5.94 11.86
N TYR A 35 -14.96 4.96 11.27
CA TYR A 35 -15.41 5.05 9.88
C TYR A 35 -16.38 6.22 9.68
N GLU A 36 -17.37 6.35 10.55
CA GLU A 36 -18.34 7.45 10.48
C GLU A 36 -17.65 8.81 10.62
N ALA A 37 -16.78 8.96 11.63
CA ALA A 37 -16.00 10.18 11.82
C ALA A 37 -15.12 10.50 10.61
N PHE A 38 -14.51 9.50 9.95
CA PHE A 38 -13.75 9.73 8.73
C PHE A 38 -14.65 10.22 7.58
N ILE A 39 -15.78 9.57 7.33
CA ILE A 39 -16.71 9.97 6.26
C ILE A 39 -17.27 11.38 6.48
N GLU A 40 -17.51 11.77 7.72
CA GLU A 40 -17.96 13.12 8.08
C GLU A 40 -16.91 14.20 7.83
N THR A 41 -15.62 13.85 7.79
CA THR A 41 -14.55 14.81 7.46
C THR A 41 -14.40 15.08 5.97
N LEU A 42 -15.02 14.28 5.11
CA LEU A 42 -14.87 14.37 3.66
C LEU A 42 -15.89 15.32 3.03
N SER A 43 -15.43 16.15 2.08
CA SER A 43 -16.32 16.85 1.14
C SER A 43 -17.02 15.87 0.20
N GLU A 44 -18.05 16.32 -0.52
CA GLU A 44 -18.71 15.47 -1.53
C GLU A 44 -17.75 15.10 -2.68
N GLU A 45 -16.83 16.01 -3.05
CA GLU A 45 -15.77 15.70 -4.02
C GLU A 45 -14.81 14.64 -3.49
N GLU A 46 -14.40 14.73 -2.22
CA GLU A 46 -13.52 13.73 -1.61
C GLU A 46 -14.21 12.37 -1.46
N LYS A 47 -15.51 12.35 -1.15
CA LYS A 47 -16.31 11.12 -1.13
C LYS A 47 -16.36 10.48 -2.50
N ASP A 48 -16.56 11.23 -3.58
CA ASP A 48 -16.55 10.67 -4.94
C ASP A 48 -15.14 10.16 -5.35
N ILE A 49 -14.09 10.79 -4.84
CA ILE A 49 -12.71 10.35 -5.08
C ILE A 49 -12.40 9.02 -4.38
N TYR A 50 -12.72 8.92 -3.08
CA TYR A 50 -12.39 7.76 -2.25
C TYR A 50 -13.40 6.62 -2.39
N PHE A 51 -14.67 6.96 -2.54
CA PHE A 51 -15.80 6.04 -2.60
C PHE A 51 -16.71 6.39 -3.80
N PRO A 52 -16.21 6.30 -5.05
CA PRO A 52 -16.99 6.65 -6.24
C PRO A 52 -18.30 5.87 -6.27
N TYR A 53 -19.42 6.57 -6.43
CA TYR A 53 -20.77 5.99 -6.35
C TYR A 53 -21.08 5.23 -5.04
N GLY A 54 -20.35 5.51 -3.95
CA GLY A 54 -20.46 4.80 -2.68
C GLY A 54 -19.83 3.40 -2.67
N LEU A 55 -18.98 3.07 -3.66
CA LEU A 55 -18.26 1.79 -3.69
C LEU A 55 -17.34 1.64 -2.48
N GLN A 56 -17.29 0.43 -1.90
CA GLN A 56 -16.36 0.04 -0.85
C GLN A 56 -15.45 -1.13 -1.27
N ASP A 57 -15.69 -1.70 -2.45
CA ASP A 57 -14.84 -2.76 -3.01
C ASP A 57 -13.54 -2.14 -3.52
N THR A 58 -12.41 -2.58 -2.95
CA THR A 58 -11.10 -1.97 -3.22
C THR A 58 -10.68 -2.10 -4.67
N LEU A 59 -10.97 -3.23 -5.33
CA LEU A 59 -10.62 -3.44 -6.74
C LEU A 59 -11.50 -2.61 -7.68
N ALA A 60 -12.80 -2.53 -7.40
CA ALA A 60 -13.72 -1.71 -8.18
C ALA A 60 -13.34 -0.23 -8.10
N ILE A 61 -12.95 0.24 -6.90
CA ILE A 61 -12.41 1.59 -6.71
C ILE A 61 -11.18 1.75 -7.59
N GLU A 62 -10.14 0.92 -7.44
CA GLU A 62 -8.89 1.00 -8.21
C GLU A 62 -9.13 1.02 -9.73
N TRP A 63 -10.03 0.18 -10.26
CA TRP A 63 -10.37 0.18 -11.68
C TRP A 63 -11.01 1.49 -12.13
N LYS A 64 -11.94 2.04 -11.36
CA LYS A 64 -12.51 3.35 -11.65
C LYS A 64 -11.43 4.44 -11.64
N GLN A 65 -10.56 4.43 -10.65
CA GLN A 65 -9.44 5.37 -10.56
C GLN A 65 -8.54 5.29 -11.80
N HIS A 66 -8.26 4.07 -12.27
CA HIS A 66 -7.46 3.82 -13.46
C HIS A 66 -8.15 4.34 -14.73
N PHE A 67 -9.45 4.07 -14.92
CA PHE A 67 -10.20 4.60 -16.04
C PHE A 67 -10.23 6.13 -16.06
N ASP A 68 -10.38 6.78 -14.91
CA ASP A 68 -10.34 8.25 -14.82
C ASP A 68 -9.00 8.82 -15.25
N ALA A 69 -7.90 8.16 -14.89
CA ALA A 69 -6.57 8.55 -15.32
C ALA A 69 -6.36 8.37 -16.83
N LEU A 70 -6.86 7.27 -17.42
CA LEU A 70 -6.82 7.08 -18.86
C LEU A 70 -7.62 8.15 -19.62
N ASN A 71 -8.70 8.65 -19.02
CA ASN A 71 -9.51 9.73 -19.58
C ASN A 71 -8.96 11.14 -19.26
N GLY A 72 -7.81 11.24 -18.60
CA GLY A 72 -7.18 12.52 -18.25
C GLY A 72 -7.90 13.31 -17.16
N LEU A 73 -8.79 12.66 -16.40
CA LEU A 73 -9.58 13.31 -15.36
C LEU A 73 -8.78 13.49 -14.06
N ARG A 74 -7.79 12.63 -13.79
CA ARG A 74 -6.94 12.69 -12.60
C ARG A 74 -5.66 11.89 -12.74
N GLN A 75 -4.74 12.05 -11.79
CA GLN A 75 -3.61 11.14 -11.61
C GLN A 75 -3.97 10.04 -10.60
N VAL A 76 -3.43 8.84 -10.80
CA VAL A 76 -3.53 7.74 -9.81
C VAL A 76 -2.54 7.95 -8.68
N GLU A 77 -2.90 7.47 -7.48
CA GLU A 77 -2.00 7.48 -6.32
C GLU A 77 -0.73 6.65 -6.58
N VAL A 78 -0.91 5.48 -7.19
CA VAL A 78 0.18 4.57 -7.55
C VAL A 78 0.33 4.56 -9.07
N ASP A 79 1.23 5.39 -9.58
CA ASP A 79 1.59 5.40 -10.98
C ASP A 79 2.64 4.31 -11.31
N ALA A 80 2.96 4.18 -12.60
CA ALA A 80 3.93 3.19 -13.07
C ALA A 80 5.31 3.38 -12.41
N MET A 81 5.73 4.63 -12.15
CA MET A 81 7.02 4.91 -11.55
C MET A 81 7.06 4.57 -10.06
N THR A 82 5.97 4.83 -9.35
CA THR A 82 5.77 4.46 -7.94
C THR A 82 5.76 2.95 -7.80
N GLY A 83 4.99 2.25 -8.66
CA GLY A 83 5.00 0.80 -8.74
C GLY A 83 6.39 0.24 -9.06
N TYR A 84 7.11 0.83 -10.01
CA TYR A 84 8.45 0.38 -10.38
C TYR A 84 9.46 0.55 -9.25
N LYS A 85 9.42 1.66 -8.52
CA LYS A 85 10.24 1.87 -7.31
C LYS A 85 9.87 0.86 -6.22
N ALA A 86 8.58 0.62 -5.99
CA ALA A 86 8.13 -0.36 -5.00
C ALA A 86 8.66 -1.77 -5.33
N MET A 87 8.66 -2.16 -6.60
CA MET A 87 9.23 -3.42 -7.08
C MET A 87 10.77 -3.45 -7.02
N GLY A 88 11.44 -2.30 -7.14
CA GLY A 88 12.89 -2.21 -7.02
C GLY A 88 13.43 -2.63 -5.64
N VAL A 89 12.64 -2.46 -4.57
CA VAL A 89 13.02 -2.83 -3.20
C VAL A 89 13.22 -4.35 -3.04
N PRO A 90 12.22 -5.22 -3.30
CA PRO A 90 12.43 -6.66 -3.20
C PRO A 90 13.47 -7.16 -4.20
N MET A 91 13.55 -6.58 -5.40
CA MET A 91 14.60 -6.93 -6.37
C MET A 91 16.00 -6.64 -5.83
N ALA A 92 16.22 -5.48 -5.22
CA ALA A 92 17.52 -5.16 -4.61
C ALA A 92 17.90 -6.13 -3.47
N ILE A 93 16.92 -6.61 -2.70
CA ILE A 93 17.15 -7.64 -1.68
C ILE A 93 17.63 -8.94 -2.32
N TYR A 94 16.98 -9.40 -3.41
CA TYR A 94 17.36 -10.63 -4.10
C TYR A 94 18.71 -10.53 -4.80
N GLU A 95 18.98 -9.40 -5.46
CA GLU A 95 20.28 -9.15 -6.10
C GLU A 95 21.41 -9.12 -5.07
N SER A 96 21.21 -8.41 -3.95
CA SER A 96 22.18 -8.37 -2.85
C SER A 96 22.45 -9.75 -2.25
N ALA A 97 21.40 -10.53 -2.00
CA ALA A 97 21.54 -11.89 -1.47
C ALA A 97 22.28 -12.83 -2.42
N THR A 98 22.08 -12.66 -3.73
CA THR A 98 22.72 -13.49 -4.77
C THR A 98 24.20 -13.13 -4.94
N LEU A 99 24.55 -11.85 -4.86
CA LEU A 99 25.93 -11.37 -4.96
C LEU A 99 26.72 -11.53 -3.66
N GLY A 100 26.04 -11.57 -2.51
CA GLY A 100 26.67 -11.60 -1.19
C GLY A 100 27.20 -10.23 -0.74
N GLU A 101 26.76 -9.14 -1.38
CA GLU A 101 27.17 -7.78 -1.06
C GLU A 101 26.00 -6.78 -1.21
N PRO A 102 26.03 -5.62 -0.52
CA PRO A 102 25.01 -4.58 -0.68
C PRO A 102 24.99 -4.02 -2.11
N VAL A 103 23.80 -3.78 -2.64
CA VAL A 103 23.61 -3.17 -3.97
C VAL A 103 22.88 -1.83 -3.87
N LEU A 104 23.14 -0.92 -4.82
CA LEU A 104 22.36 0.29 -4.96
C LEU A 104 21.03 -0.04 -5.65
N MET A 105 19.91 0.30 -5.02
CA MET A 105 18.57 0.16 -5.62
C MET A 105 18.48 0.84 -6.99
N LYS A 106 19.17 1.97 -7.17
CA LYS A 106 19.27 2.66 -8.46
C LYS A 106 19.91 1.77 -9.54
N ASP A 107 20.96 1.03 -9.21
CA ASP A 107 21.64 0.18 -10.21
C ASP A 107 20.80 -1.04 -10.60
N VAL A 108 19.97 -1.53 -9.68
CA VAL A 108 18.95 -2.55 -9.97
C VAL A 108 17.87 -1.98 -10.90
N MET A 109 17.34 -0.79 -10.58
CA MET A 109 16.34 -0.10 -11.43
C MET A 109 16.90 0.38 -12.78
N ASP A 110 18.19 0.67 -12.87
CA ASP A 110 18.86 1.01 -14.13
C ASP A 110 19.23 -0.25 -14.94
N LEU A 111 18.87 -1.45 -14.47
CA LEU A 111 19.20 -2.75 -15.09
C LEU A 111 20.71 -3.00 -15.25
N LYS A 112 21.54 -2.47 -14.34
CA LYS A 112 22.99 -2.73 -14.32
C LYS A 112 23.35 -4.00 -13.55
N ILE A 113 22.45 -4.46 -12.69
CA ILE A 113 22.63 -5.63 -11.83
C ILE A 113 21.50 -6.62 -12.13
N GLU A 114 21.86 -7.81 -12.59
CA GLU A 114 20.93 -8.89 -12.96
C GLU A 114 21.49 -10.27 -12.56
N ALA A 115 22.13 -10.37 -11.40
CA ALA A 115 22.69 -11.63 -10.91
C ALA A 115 21.58 -12.62 -10.52
N TYR A 116 20.53 -12.12 -9.86
CA TYR A 116 19.33 -12.90 -9.52
C TYR A 116 18.36 -12.99 -10.70
N GLN A 117 18.01 -11.85 -11.30
CA GLN A 117 16.95 -11.81 -12.32
C GLN A 117 17.40 -12.39 -13.67
N GLY A 118 18.68 -12.25 -14.05
CA GLY A 118 19.19 -12.67 -15.35
C GLY A 118 18.99 -14.15 -15.69
N PRO A 119 19.28 -15.11 -14.78
CA PRO A 119 18.93 -16.52 -14.99
C PRO A 119 17.43 -16.77 -15.20
N LEU A 120 16.56 -16.05 -14.51
CA LEU A 120 15.10 -16.17 -14.65
C LEU A 120 14.62 -15.61 -15.98
N ASN A 121 15.17 -14.47 -16.42
CA ASN A 121 14.90 -13.89 -17.74
C ASN A 121 15.23 -14.90 -18.85
N ARG A 122 16.43 -15.51 -18.80
CA ARG A 122 16.83 -16.56 -19.74
C ARG A 122 15.89 -17.77 -19.74
N LEU A 123 15.41 -18.18 -18.57
CA LEU A 123 14.44 -19.27 -18.44
C LEU A 123 13.08 -18.91 -19.05
N ALA A 124 12.65 -17.66 -18.87
CA ALA A 124 11.40 -17.12 -19.41
C ALA A 124 11.48 -16.76 -20.90
N GLY A 125 12.69 -16.73 -21.49
CA GLY A 125 12.91 -16.38 -22.89
C GLY A 125 12.83 -14.88 -23.17
N ILE A 126 13.13 -14.05 -22.18
CA ILE A 126 13.21 -12.59 -22.27
C ILE A 126 14.62 -12.08 -22.00
#